data_AF-A0A1B2ESM7-F1
#
_entry.id   AF-A0A1B2ESM7-F1
#
_cell.length_a   1.000
_cell.length_b   1.000
_cell.length_c   1.000
_cell.angle_alpha   90.00
_cell.angle_beta   90.00
_cell.angle_gamma   90.00
#
_symmetry.space_group_name_H-M   'P 1'
#
loop_
_entity.id
_entity.type
_entity.pdbx_description
1 polymer ?
#
loop_
_entity_poly.entity_id
_entity_poly.type
_entity_poly.pdbx_seq_one_letter_code
_entity_poly.pdbx_strand_id
1 'polypeptide(L)'
;MLPDPKYFHIGDNGIYYGLYGGLDYSAGVEDGKVTGTSADPPPVDAFDQLFYNHDYTLQQATTREERLEAHVDVVRGVYELVTGTSPHWDIF
;
A
#
# COMPACT_ATOMS: atom_id res chain seq x y z
N MET A 1 -15.48 2.11 -4.07
CA MET A 1 -14.89 1.40 -5.23
C MET A 1 -14.24 0.13 -4.70
N LEU A 2 -14.44 -1.02 -5.35
CA LEU A 2 -13.75 -2.25 -4.95
C LEU A 2 -12.43 -2.39 -5.73
N PRO A 3 -11.42 -3.07 -5.17
CA PRO A 3 -10.19 -3.40 -5.89
C PRO A 3 -10.52 -4.25 -7.13
N ASP A 4 -9.84 -4.01 -8.24
CA ASP A 4 -10.08 -4.72 -9.50
C ASP A 4 -9.45 -6.13 -9.40
N PRO A 5 -10.24 -7.22 -9.52
CA PRO A 5 -9.74 -8.58 -9.41
C PRO A 5 -8.57 -8.90 -10.35
N LYS A 6 -8.45 -8.22 -11.49
CA LYS A 6 -7.39 -8.48 -12.48
C LYS A 6 -5.99 -8.13 -11.99
N TYR A 7 -5.87 -7.31 -10.94
CA TYR A 7 -4.58 -6.92 -10.37
C TYR A 7 -4.11 -7.87 -9.27
N PHE A 8 -4.94 -8.83 -8.86
CA PHE A 8 -4.51 -9.88 -7.95
C PHE A 8 -3.71 -10.95 -8.69
N HIS A 9 -2.65 -11.41 -8.05
CA HIS A 9 -1.88 -12.57 -8.49
C HIS A 9 -1.30 -13.31 -7.30
N ILE A 10 -0.89 -14.56 -7.54
CA ILE A 10 -0.20 -15.40 -6.55
C ILE A 10 1.25 -15.48 -6.99
N GLY A 11 2.17 -15.19 -6.08
CA GLY A 11 3.59 -15.48 -6.24
C GLY A 11 4.10 -16.42 -5.16
N ASP A 12 5.41 -16.43 -4.95
CA ASP A 12 6.09 -17.43 -4.12
C ASP A 12 5.79 -17.22 -2.63
N ASN A 13 5.70 -15.96 -2.17
CA ASN A 13 5.41 -15.65 -0.76
C ASN A 13 3.93 -15.30 -0.46
N GLY A 14 3.03 -15.37 -1.44
CA GLY A 14 1.59 -15.27 -1.17
C GLY A 14 0.77 -14.57 -2.25
N ILE A 15 -0.21 -13.76 -1.79
CA ILE A 15 -1.13 -13.02 -2.65
C ILE A 15 -0.66 -11.58 -2.73
N TYR A 16 -0.60 -11.08 -3.96
CA TYR A 16 -0.21 -9.71 -4.28
C TYR A 16 -1.32 -8.98 -5.02
N TYR A 17 -1.30 -7.65 -4.92
CA TYR A 17 -2.18 -6.73 -5.62
C TYR A 17 -1.36 -5.67 -6.34
N GLY A 18 -1.52 -5.54 -7.65
CA GLY A 18 -0.82 -4.53 -8.43
C GLY A 18 0.70 -4.70 -8.38
N LEU A 19 1.41 -3.61 -8.10
CA LEU A 19 2.87 -3.54 -8.08
C LEU A 19 3.45 -3.37 -6.67
N TYR A 20 2.61 -3.03 -5.70
CA TYR A 20 3.04 -2.67 -4.33
C TYR A 20 2.19 -3.31 -3.22
N GLY A 21 1.07 -3.95 -3.54
CA GLY A 21 0.24 -4.59 -2.53
C GLY A 21 0.72 -5.99 -2.17
N GLY A 22 1.25 -6.18 -0.96
CA GLY A 22 1.50 -7.50 -0.38
C GLY A 22 2.69 -7.52 0.57
N LEU A 23 2.94 -8.69 1.16
CA LEU A 23 4.08 -8.84 2.07
C LEU A 23 5.39 -8.82 1.28
N ASP A 24 6.30 -7.94 1.67
CA ASP A 24 7.64 -7.78 1.08
C ASP A 24 7.60 -7.68 -0.46
N TYR A 25 6.59 -7.02 -1.02
CA TYR A 25 6.37 -6.93 -2.46
C TYR A 25 6.27 -5.47 -2.89
N SER A 26 7.27 -5.03 -3.65
CA SER A 26 7.37 -3.65 -4.09
C SER A 26 7.91 -3.60 -5.51
N ALA A 27 7.40 -2.68 -6.31
CA ALA A 27 7.82 -2.44 -7.68
C ALA A 27 7.71 -3.69 -8.59
N GLY A 28 6.73 -4.55 -8.34
CA GLY A 28 6.51 -5.77 -9.13
C GLY A 28 7.44 -6.94 -8.77
N VAL A 29 8.16 -6.86 -7.64
CA VAL A 29 9.20 -7.82 -7.27
C VAL A 29 9.05 -8.22 -5.80
N GLU A 30 9.10 -9.53 -5.54
CA GLU A 30 9.17 -10.09 -4.19
C GLU A 30 10.54 -9.82 -3.56
N ASP A 31 10.55 -9.51 -2.27
CA ASP A 31 11.67 -8.92 -1.53
C ASP A 31 12.20 -7.63 -2.20
N GLY A 32 11.32 -6.98 -2.96
CA GLY A 32 11.58 -5.74 -3.67
C GLY A 32 11.66 -4.54 -2.73
N LYS A 33 12.13 -3.42 -3.27
CA LYS A 33 12.15 -2.14 -2.55
C LYS A 33 11.94 -0.98 -3.51
N VAL A 34 11.53 0.16 -2.96
CA VAL A 34 11.45 1.41 -3.74
C VAL A 34 12.86 1.97 -3.85
N THR A 35 13.35 2.13 -5.09
CA THR A 35 14.76 2.51 -5.35
C THR A 35 14.95 3.98 -5.75
N GLY A 36 13.91 4.80 -5.61
CA GLY A 36 13.92 6.23 -5.93
C GLY A 36 12.91 7.03 -5.11
N THR A 37 12.65 8.28 -5.52
CA THR A 37 11.67 9.17 -4.88
C THR A 37 10.29 9.14 -5.56
N SER A 38 10.15 8.37 -6.62
CA SER A 38 8.90 8.18 -7.37
C SER A 38 8.60 6.69 -7.53
N ALA A 39 7.32 6.36 -7.62
CA ALA A 39 6.87 5.02 -7.96
C ALA A 39 7.32 4.65 -9.37
N ASP A 40 8.19 3.65 -9.47
CA ASP A 40 8.66 3.07 -10.71
C ASP A 40 8.75 1.55 -10.54
N PRO A 41 7.90 0.76 -11.23
CA PRO A 41 6.84 1.17 -12.17
C PRO A 41 5.67 1.95 -11.51
N PRO A 42 4.90 2.77 -12.25
CA PRO A 42 3.80 3.55 -11.67
C PRO A 42 2.66 2.65 -11.17
N PRO A 43 1.97 3.01 -10.07
CA PRO A 43 0.90 2.17 -9.51
C PRO A 43 -0.26 2.02 -10.47
N VAL A 44 -0.88 0.83 -10.49
CA VAL A 44 -1.90 0.48 -11.49
C VAL A 44 -3.28 1.08 -11.21
N ASP A 45 -3.54 1.49 -9.97
CA ASP A 45 -4.75 2.19 -9.55
C ASP A 45 -4.53 2.91 -8.19
N ALA A 46 -5.62 3.45 -7.63
CA ALA A 46 -5.58 4.16 -6.35
C ALA A 46 -5.28 3.26 -5.15
N PHE A 47 -5.64 1.96 -5.20
CA PHE A 47 -5.28 1.02 -4.13
C PHE A 47 -3.78 0.76 -4.15
N ASP A 48 -3.23 0.48 -5.32
CA ASP A 48 -1.80 0.25 -5.53
C ASP A 48 -0.97 1.49 -5.15
N GLN A 49 -1.49 2.70 -5.39
CA GLN A 49 -0.87 3.95 -4.95
C GLN A 49 -0.79 4.07 -3.41
N LEU A 50 -1.80 3.60 -2.68
CA LEU A 50 -1.78 3.58 -1.22
C LEU A 50 -0.71 2.61 -0.70
N PHE A 51 -0.58 1.45 -1.34
CA PHE A 51 0.45 0.47 -0.97
C PHE A 51 1.86 0.98 -1.28
N TYR A 52 2.07 1.63 -2.42
CA TYR A 52 3.34 2.32 -2.70
C TYR A 52 3.70 3.35 -1.62
N ASN A 53 2.74 4.19 -1.21
CA ASN A 53 2.97 5.21 -0.18
C ASN A 53 3.34 4.56 1.16
N HIS A 54 2.69 3.43 1.48
CA HIS A 54 2.95 2.65 2.69
C HIS A 54 4.37 2.08 2.69
N ASP A 55 4.77 1.39 1.62
CA ASP A 55 6.11 0.84 1.45
C ASP A 55 7.19 1.92 1.51
N TYR A 56 7.00 3.01 0.77
CA TYR A 56 7.94 4.12 0.75
C TYR A 56 8.11 4.72 2.15
N THR A 57 7.02 4.95 2.87
CA THR A 57 7.06 5.48 4.24
C THR A 57 7.75 4.50 5.19
N LEU A 58 7.45 3.20 5.13
CA LEU A 58 8.09 2.18 5.98
C LEU A 58 9.59 2.04 5.71
N GLN A 59 10.04 2.22 4.47
CA GLN A 59 11.45 2.19 4.11
C GLN A 59 12.22 3.41 4.65
N GLN A 60 11.57 4.57 4.75
CA GLN A 60 12.18 5.79 5.30
C GLN A 60 12.01 5.92 6.82
N ALA A 61 11.02 5.24 7.41
CA ALA A 61 10.69 5.36 8.82
C ALA A 61 11.84 4.94 9.74
N THR A 62 12.25 5.86 10.61
CA THR A 62 13.33 5.69 11.58
C THR A 62 12.81 5.38 12.99
N THR A 63 11.53 5.66 13.24
CA THR A 63 10.86 5.47 14.53
C THR A 63 9.73 4.45 14.46
N ARG A 64 9.19 4.03 15.62
CA ARG A 64 8.04 3.11 15.67
C ARG A 64 6.74 3.85 15.40
N GLU A 65 6.68 5.11 15.79
CA GLU A 65 5.56 6.02 15.63
C GLU A 65 5.30 6.28 14.15
N GLU A 66 6.33 6.59 13.36
CA GLU A 66 6.22 6.75 11.89
C GLU A 66 5.72 5.46 11.21
N ARG A 67 6.20 4.30 11.67
CA ARG A 67 5.73 3.00 11.14
C ARG A 67 4.26 2.76 11.46
N LEU A 68 3.84 3.05 12.69
CA LEU A 68 2.45 2.93 13.11
C LEU A 68 1.55 3.87 12.31
N GLU A 69 1.97 5.12 12.11
CA GLU A 69 1.23 6.10 11.31
C GLU A 69 1.04 5.63 9.87
N ALA A 70 2.10 5.11 9.24
CA ALA A 70 2.01 4.52 7.90
C ALA A 70 0.96 3.40 7.80
N HIS A 71 0.92 2.50 8.79
CA HIS A 71 -0.10 1.45 8.86
C HIS A 71 -1.52 1.99 9.02
N VAL A 72 -1.71 3.03 9.83
CA VAL A 72 -3.02 3.68 10.01
C VAL A 72 -3.47 4.34 8.72
N ASP A 73 -2.57 5.05 8.04
CA ASP A 73 -2.89 5.80 6.83
C ASP A 73 -3.27 4.90 5.65
N VAL A 74 -2.58 3.76 5.46
CA VAL A 74 -2.96 2.81 4.40
C VAL A 74 -4.33 2.20 4.68
N VAL A 75 -4.65 1.83 5.93
CA VAL A 75 -5.97 1.30 6.30
C VAL A 75 -7.06 2.35 6.11
N ARG A 76 -6.81 3.60 6.53
CA ARG A 76 -7.73 4.72 6.32
C ARG A 76 -7.99 4.94 4.84
N GLY A 77 -6.94 5.02 4.02
CA GLY A 77 -7.07 5.23 2.57
C GLY A 77 -7.83 4.09 1.88
N VAL A 78 -7.56 2.84 2.24
CA VAL A 78 -8.30 1.69 1.69
C VAL A 78 -9.79 1.77 2.06
N TYR A 79 -10.09 2.12 3.32
CA TYR A 79 -11.48 2.33 3.75
C TYR A 79 -12.17 3.44 2.95
N GLU A 80 -11.48 4.57 2.73
CA GLU A 80 -11.97 5.69 1.94
C GLU A 80 -12.30 5.29 0.51
N LEU A 81 -11.39 4.57 -0.14
CA LEU A 81 -11.61 4.08 -1.49
C LEU A 81 -12.80 3.13 -1.56
N VAL A 82 -12.95 2.23 -0.58
CA VAL A 82 -14.06 1.26 -0.54
C VAL A 82 -15.40 1.95 -0.33
N THR A 83 -15.49 2.80 0.69
CA THR A 83 -16.75 3.42 1.14
C THR A 83 -17.11 4.71 0.40
N GLY A 84 -16.14 5.36 -0.24
CA GLY A 84 -16.31 6.68 -0.86
C GLY A 84 -16.36 7.83 0.15
N THR A 85 -16.01 7.59 1.42
CA THR A 85 -16.07 8.58 2.50
C THR A 85 -14.90 8.44 3.46
N SER A 86 -14.37 9.56 3.96
CA SER A 86 -13.41 9.57 5.07
C SER A 86 -14.02 8.94 6.32
N PRO A 87 -13.35 7.97 6.94
CA PRO A 87 -13.90 7.35 8.14
C PRO A 87 -13.95 8.37 9.27
N HIS A 88 -15.13 8.55 9.84
CA HIS A 88 -15.29 9.23 11.11
C HIS A 88 -15.06 8.21 12.21
N TRP A 89 -13.81 8.09 12.65
CA TRP A 89 -13.49 7.27 13.81
C TRP A 89 -13.63 8.17 15.04
N ASP A 90 -14.76 8.04 15.74
CA ASP A 90 -14.92 8.63 17.08
C ASP A 90 -14.06 7.81 18.06
N ILE A 91 -12.76 8.09 18.07
CA ILE A 91 -11.80 7.49 19.01
C ILE A 91 -11.22 8.53 19.96
N PHE A 92 -11.94 9.61 20.28
CA PHE A 92 -11.73 10.45 21.45
C PHE A 92 -13.02 11.14 21.86
#